data_AF-A0A7S3W5E5-F1
#
_entry.id   AF-A0A7S3W5E5-F1
#
_cell.length_a   1.000
_cell.length_b   1.000
_cell.length_c   1.000
_cell.angle_alpha   90.00
_cell.angle_beta   90.00
_cell.angle_gamma   90.00
#
_symmetry.space_group_name_H-M   'P 1'
#
loop_
_entity.id
_entity.type
_entity.pdbx_description
1 polymer ?
#
loop_
_entity_poly.entity_id
_entity_poly.type
_entity_poly.pdbx_seq_one_letter_code
_entity_poly.pdbx_strand_id
1 'polypeptide(L)'
;EEESTLSSARALAGRMLRAASSLWWREEEPEEEHALSKQALAGYFVERARHIPLRLARNERRMLRLVESVLSISRYTDAVDAPRLAGSAKRRQLQMREFDSVFTAIVLCCDYVKGQELAARQTSSRDYGVLLQTIFETARRYKIINPEKMGDTYAKLVYLLQDAAAPWAEEHLEFSPVAPVRTVHARLEELGAADMLSDPLIATATQTIAPEPGKARYTIEREIKAKERAIETLAARYRGAACEPDELRRCIYSIGDNHAYLYQARDPVDRVISLLLSHFGGEGGAGEGGAGEGGAGE
;
A
#
# COMPACT_ATOMS: atom_id res chain seq x y z
N GLU A 1 13.85 -12.18 30.51
CA GLU A 1 13.46 -12.49 29.12
C GLU A 1 12.79 -11.31 28.42
N GLU A 2 11.81 -10.62 29.03
CA GLU A 2 11.16 -9.44 28.43
C GLU A 2 12.13 -8.29 28.07
N GLU A 3 13.15 -8.02 28.89
CA GLU A 3 14.10 -6.93 28.63
C GLU A 3 15.03 -7.23 27.43
N SER A 4 15.36 -8.50 27.21
CA SER A 4 16.16 -8.98 26.08
C SER A 4 15.36 -8.95 24.76
N THR A 5 14.07 -9.33 24.81
CA THR A 5 13.19 -9.25 23.64
C THR A 5 12.87 -7.80 23.27
N LEU A 6 12.72 -6.91 24.27
CA LEU A 6 12.57 -5.46 24.07
C LEU A 6 13.80 -4.82 23.43
N SER A 7 15.01 -5.19 23.87
CA SER A 7 16.27 -4.73 23.27
C SER A 7 16.37 -5.15 21.80
N SER A 8 16.06 -6.42 21.51
CA SER A 8 16.10 -6.99 20.16
C SER A 8 15.08 -6.33 19.22
N ALA A 9 13.87 -6.04 19.71
CA ALA A 9 12.83 -5.36 18.94
C ALA A 9 13.19 -3.90 18.63
N ARG A 10 13.88 -3.20 19.55
CA ARG A 10 14.38 -1.84 19.34
C ARG A 10 15.55 -1.78 18.35
N ALA A 11 16.48 -2.72 18.42
CA ALA A 11 17.57 -2.83 17.45
C ALA A 11 17.04 -3.10 16.03
N LEU A 12 16.07 -4.02 15.92
CA LEU A 12 15.37 -4.33 14.68
C LEU A 12 14.60 -3.13 14.12
N ALA A 13 13.85 -2.44 14.96
CA ALA A 13 13.19 -1.19 14.62
C ALA A 13 14.17 -0.12 14.13
N GLY A 14 15.32 0.01 14.80
CA GLY A 14 16.42 0.89 14.38
C GLY A 14 16.92 0.53 12.99
N ARG A 15 17.09 -0.77 12.69
CA ARG A 15 17.39 -1.24 11.33
C ARG A 15 16.28 -0.87 10.36
N MET A 16 15.00 -1.12 10.68
CA MET A 16 13.87 -0.79 9.80
C MET A 16 13.72 0.72 9.52
N LEU A 17 14.06 1.57 10.49
CA LEU A 17 14.07 3.02 10.31
C LEU A 17 15.25 3.47 9.43
N ARG A 18 16.43 2.89 9.66
CA ARG A 18 17.61 3.08 8.79
C ARG A 18 17.36 2.59 7.35
N ALA A 19 16.41 1.67 7.16
CA ALA A 19 15.89 1.24 5.85
C ALA A 19 15.18 2.34 5.14
N ALA A 20 14.31 3.01 5.89
CA ALA A 20 13.57 4.13 5.39
C ALA A 20 14.48 5.31 5.05
N SER A 21 15.69 5.36 5.62
CA SER A 21 16.69 6.40 5.40
C SER A 21 17.92 5.96 4.59
N SER A 22 17.81 4.96 3.70
CA SER A 22 18.87 4.51 2.76
C SER A 22 20.17 3.94 3.36
N LEU A 23 20.20 3.57 4.65
CA LEU A 23 21.42 3.18 5.39
C LEU A 23 21.60 1.66 5.57
N TRP A 24 20.99 0.83 4.71
CA TRP A 24 21.00 -0.64 4.87
C TRP A 24 22.30 -1.33 4.47
N TRP A 25 23.14 -0.68 3.67
CA TRP A 25 24.28 -1.32 3.01
C TRP A 25 25.65 -0.83 3.50
N ARG A 26 25.70 -0.02 4.58
CA ARG A 26 26.99 0.27 5.21
C ARG A 26 27.47 -0.98 5.95
N GLU A 27 28.58 -1.54 5.48
CA GLU A 27 29.34 -2.63 6.13
C GLU A 27 30.01 -2.18 7.44
N GLU A 28 30.05 -0.87 7.71
CA GLU A 28 30.43 -0.34 9.00
C GLU A 28 29.30 -0.60 10.01
N GLU A 29 29.47 -1.62 10.85
CA GLU A 29 28.81 -1.69 12.15
C GLU A 29 29.09 -0.35 12.86
N PRO A 30 28.08 0.54 13.05
CA PRO A 30 28.33 1.79 13.75
C PRO A 30 28.68 1.44 15.19
N GLU A 31 29.78 2.00 15.70
CA GLU A 31 30.34 1.69 17.03
C GLU A 31 29.41 1.95 18.22
N GLU A 32 28.17 2.41 18.04
CA GLU A 32 27.17 2.46 19.13
C GLU A 32 25.75 2.16 18.59
N GLU A 33 25.18 1.02 19.00
CA GLU A 33 23.75 0.71 18.85
C GLU A 33 22.90 1.75 19.61
N HIS A 34 22.65 2.91 19.00
CA HIS A 34 21.63 3.83 19.50
C HIS A 34 20.25 3.21 19.24
N ALA A 35 19.81 2.35 20.16
CA ALA A 35 18.46 1.82 20.21
C ALA A 35 17.47 2.99 20.19
N LEU A 36 16.58 3.03 19.19
CA LEU A 36 15.55 4.06 19.12
C LEU A 36 14.79 4.13 20.44
N SER A 37 14.53 5.36 20.89
CA SER A 37 13.66 5.57 22.05
C SER A 37 12.29 4.94 21.77
N LYS A 38 11.63 4.43 22.81
CA LYS A 38 10.29 3.84 22.69
C LYS A 38 9.30 4.80 22.01
N GLN A 39 9.43 6.10 22.27
CA GLN A 39 8.61 7.15 21.68
C GLN A 39 8.87 7.34 20.18
N ALA A 40 10.14 7.34 19.75
CA ALA A 40 10.48 7.47 18.33
C ALA A 40 9.95 6.28 17.51
N LEU A 41 10.04 5.07 18.08
CA LEU A 41 9.51 3.87 17.45
C LEU A 41 7.99 3.90 17.31
N ALA A 42 7.30 4.29 18.38
CA ALA A 42 5.84 4.46 18.37
C ALA A 42 5.42 5.48 17.31
N GLY A 43 6.07 6.65 17.27
CA GLY A 43 5.79 7.69 16.29
C GLY A 43 5.95 7.21 14.84
N TYR A 44 6.98 6.42 14.56
CA TYR A 44 7.20 5.83 13.23
C TYR A 44 6.05 4.91 12.78
N PHE A 45 5.65 3.97 13.64
CA PHE A 45 4.59 3.01 13.29
C PHE A 45 3.23 3.67 13.17
N VAL A 46 2.93 4.62 14.07
CA VAL A 46 1.69 5.41 14.02
C VAL A 46 1.61 6.19 12.71
N GLU A 47 2.66 6.93 12.36
CA GLU A 47 2.65 7.75 11.16
C GLU A 47 2.56 6.90 9.89
N ARG A 48 3.33 5.80 9.81
CA ARG A 48 3.26 4.90 8.65
C ARG A 48 1.90 4.23 8.50
N ALA A 49 1.29 3.79 9.59
CA ALA A 49 0.01 3.09 9.54
C ALA A 49 -1.11 3.94 8.94
N ARG A 50 -0.99 5.28 8.96
CA ARG A 50 -1.92 6.22 8.31
C ARG A 50 -1.91 6.10 6.80
N HIS A 51 -0.82 5.62 6.21
CA HIS A 51 -0.64 5.50 4.77
C HIS A 51 -0.61 4.06 4.26
N ILE A 52 -0.56 3.06 5.16
CA ILE A 52 -0.58 1.65 4.78
C ILE A 52 -2.04 1.21 4.56
N PRO A 53 -2.42 0.79 3.34
CA PRO A 53 -3.77 0.30 3.09
C PRO A 53 -4.01 -1.05 3.77
N LEU A 54 -5.24 -1.27 4.22
CA LEU A 54 -5.62 -2.52 4.86
C LEU A 54 -5.69 -3.67 3.86
N ARG A 55 -5.08 -4.82 4.16
CA ARG A 55 -5.13 -6.05 3.37
C ARG A 55 -6.57 -6.46 3.06
N LEU A 56 -6.84 -6.95 1.85
CA LEU A 56 -8.20 -7.35 1.48
C LEU A 56 -8.70 -8.58 2.25
N ALA A 57 -9.94 -8.49 2.76
CA ALA A 57 -10.70 -9.61 3.32
C ALA A 57 -11.25 -10.53 2.21
N ARG A 58 -11.74 -11.72 2.59
CA ARG A 58 -12.23 -12.73 1.63
C ARG A 58 -13.40 -12.23 0.79
N ASN A 59 -14.33 -11.50 1.39
CA ASN A 59 -15.45 -10.86 0.71
C ASN A 59 -14.98 -9.76 -0.26
N GLU A 60 -14.06 -8.91 0.17
CA GLU A 60 -13.46 -7.84 -0.66
C GLU A 60 -12.74 -8.43 -1.88
N ARG A 61 -12.05 -9.57 -1.73
CA ARG A 61 -11.46 -10.28 -2.88
C ARG A 61 -12.49 -10.77 -3.90
N ARG A 62 -13.74 -11.06 -3.49
CA ARG A 62 -14.82 -11.38 -4.44
C ARG A 62 -15.28 -10.12 -5.17
N MET A 63 -15.46 -9.03 -4.45
CA MET A 63 -15.83 -7.73 -5.02
C MET A 63 -14.78 -7.24 -6.03
N LEU A 64 -13.50 -7.40 -5.72
CA LEU A 64 -12.38 -7.09 -6.61
C LEU A 64 -12.50 -7.82 -7.95
N ARG A 65 -12.70 -9.15 -7.93
CA ARG A 65 -12.83 -9.92 -9.18
C ARG A 65 -14.05 -9.50 -10.00
N LEU A 66 -15.15 -9.17 -9.33
CA LEU A 66 -16.36 -8.69 -9.99
C LEU A 66 -16.08 -7.38 -10.73
N VAL A 67 -15.54 -6.37 -10.04
CA VAL A 67 -15.29 -5.06 -10.66
C VAL A 67 -14.20 -5.13 -11.72
N GLU A 68 -13.17 -5.96 -11.53
CA GLU A 68 -12.17 -6.23 -12.56
C GLU A 68 -12.82 -6.80 -13.84
N SER A 69 -13.76 -7.73 -13.68
CA SER A 69 -14.46 -8.35 -14.81
C SER A 69 -15.34 -7.32 -15.53
N VAL A 70 -16.12 -6.51 -14.80
CA VAL A 70 -16.96 -5.46 -15.37
C VAL A 70 -16.12 -4.42 -16.12
N LEU A 71 -15.00 -3.99 -15.54
CA LEU A 71 -14.12 -3.00 -16.16
C LEU A 71 -13.34 -3.56 -17.36
N SER A 72 -13.03 -4.87 -17.37
CA SER A 72 -12.36 -5.48 -18.52
C SER A 72 -13.21 -5.45 -19.79
N ILE A 73 -14.54 -5.60 -19.66
CA ILE A 73 -15.48 -5.54 -20.78
C ILE A 73 -15.95 -4.12 -21.09
N SER A 74 -15.73 -3.17 -20.17
CA SER A 74 -16.08 -1.77 -20.37
C SER A 74 -15.24 -1.14 -21.47
N ARG A 75 -15.91 -0.39 -22.34
CA ARG A 75 -15.31 0.43 -23.40
C ARG A 75 -15.25 1.91 -23.00
N TYR A 76 -15.29 2.22 -21.69
CA TYR A 76 -15.38 3.59 -21.18
C TYR A 76 -14.36 4.53 -21.83
N THR A 77 -13.07 4.22 -21.72
CA THR A 77 -11.99 5.04 -22.26
C THR A 77 -12.08 5.17 -23.78
N ASP A 78 -12.33 4.06 -24.48
CA ASP A 78 -12.42 4.04 -25.95
C ASP A 78 -13.62 4.86 -26.46
N ALA A 79 -14.72 4.88 -25.71
CA ALA A 79 -15.94 5.57 -26.06
C ALA A 79 -15.87 7.07 -25.72
N VAL A 80 -15.43 7.41 -24.51
CA VAL A 80 -15.47 8.77 -23.95
C VAL A 80 -14.30 9.63 -24.43
N ASP A 81 -13.13 9.05 -24.65
CA ASP A 81 -11.90 9.78 -25.03
C ASP A 81 -11.69 9.89 -26.55
N ALA A 82 -12.73 9.60 -27.33
CA ALA A 82 -12.68 9.78 -28.78
C ALA A 82 -12.42 11.27 -29.14
N PRO A 83 -11.40 11.60 -29.97
CA PRO A 83 -11.00 12.99 -30.25
C PRO A 83 -12.15 13.90 -30.73
N ARG A 84 -13.09 13.32 -31.46
CA ARG A 84 -14.30 13.99 -31.98
C ARG A 84 -15.29 14.47 -30.90
N LEU A 85 -15.15 14.02 -29.65
CA LEU A 85 -16.05 14.32 -28.55
C LEU A 85 -15.50 15.37 -27.57
N ALA A 86 -14.25 15.81 -27.73
CA ALA A 86 -13.60 16.75 -26.82
C ALA A 86 -14.44 18.02 -26.58
N GLY A 87 -14.64 18.39 -25.31
CA GLY A 87 -15.36 19.61 -24.89
C GLY A 87 -16.86 19.66 -25.18
N SER A 88 -17.45 18.58 -25.73
CA SER A 88 -18.84 18.59 -26.18
C SER A 88 -19.84 18.15 -25.09
N ALA A 89 -21.06 18.72 -25.11
CA ALA A 89 -22.18 18.20 -24.30
C ALA A 89 -22.50 16.73 -24.62
N LYS A 90 -22.19 16.30 -25.84
CA LYS A 90 -22.31 14.90 -26.29
C LYS A 90 -21.37 13.96 -25.53
N ARG A 91 -20.16 14.42 -25.14
CA ARG A 91 -19.27 13.66 -24.26
C ARG A 91 -19.91 13.45 -22.89
N ARG A 92 -20.47 14.49 -22.27
CA ARG A 92 -21.14 14.37 -20.96
C ARG A 92 -22.30 13.39 -20.99
N GLN A 93 -23.15 13.44 -22.01
CA GLN A 93 -24.23 12.48 -22.17
C GLN A 93 -23.72 11.04 -22.31
N LEU A 94 -22.62 10.84 -23.04
CA LEU A 94 -21.98 9.54 -23.17
C LEU A 94 -21.41 9.05 -21.83
N GLN A 95 -20.73 9.92 -21.08
CA GLN A 95 -20.20 9.61 -19.75
C GLN A 95 -21.31 9.14 -18.81
N MET A 96 -22.44 9.85 -18.74
CA MET A 96 -23.60 9.46 -17.93
C MET A 96 -24.08 8.04 -18.28
N ARG A 97 -24.22 7.76 -19.59
CA ARG A 97 -24.64 6.44 -20.06
C ARG A 97 -23.65 5.35 -19.67
N GLU A 98 -22.35 5.62 -19.77
CA GLU A 98 -21.33 4.64 -19.39
C GLU A 98 -21.23 4.46 -17.86
N PHE A 99 -21.45 5.51 -17.06
CA PHE A 99 -21.59 5.40 -15.60
C PHE A 99 -22.75 4.48 -15.24
N ASP A 100 -23.94 4.75 -15.77
CA ASP A 100 -25.14 3.93 -15.55
C ASP A 100 -24.91 2.48 -15.95
N SER A 101 -24.26 2.26 -17.10
CA SER A 101 -23.93 0.92 -17.60
C SER A 101 -23.03 0.16 -16.62
N VAL A 102 -21.94 0.78 -16.17
CA VAL A 102 -20.99 0.16 -15.24
C VAL A 102 -21.63 -0.06 -13.87
N PHE A 103 -22.36 0.91 -13.32
CA PHE A 103 -23.01 0.79 -12.02
C PHE A 103 -24.09 -0.29 -12.05
N THR A 104 -24.93 -0.32 -13.09
CA THR A 104 -25.93 -1.36 -13.28
C THR A 104 -25.30 -2.74 -13.41
N ALA A 105 -24.22 -2.89 -14.19
CA ALA A 105 -23.51 -4.16 -14.33
C ALA A 105 -22.96 -4.65 -12.98
N ILE A 106 -22.39 -3.76 -12.17
CA ILE A 106 -21.89 -4.11 -10.83
C ILE A 106 -23.05 -4.58 -9.93
N VAL A 107 -24.13 -3.80 -9.85
CA VAL A 107 -25.28 -4.14 -9.00
C VAL A 107 -25.91 -5.46 -9.44
N LEU A 108 -26.08 -5.67 -10.75
CA LEU A 108 -26.59 -6.92 -11.33
C LEU A 108 -25.73 -8.14 -10.99
N CYS A 109 -24.41 -8.02 -11.01
CA CYS A 109 -23.50 -9.10 -10.62
C CYS A 109 -23.52 -9.39 -9.12
N CYS A 110 -23.90 -8.41 -8.28
CA CYS A 110 -24.04 -8.59 -6.83
C CYS A 110 -25.42 -9.15 -6.44
N ASP A 111 -26.48 -8.61 -7.02
CA ASP A 111 -27.87 -8.96 -6.76
C ASP A 111 -28.67 -8.80 -8.06
N TYR A 112 -29.11 -9.94 -8.60
CA TYR A 112 -29.78 -9.98 -9.90
C TYR A 112 -31.09 -9.18 -9.91
N VAL A 113 -31.90 -9.28 -8.85
CA VAL A 113 -33.21 -8.63 -8.80
C VAL A 113 -33.03 -7.12 -8.75
N LYS A 114 -32.19 -6.65 -7.83
CA LYS A 114 -31.87 -5.22 -7.68
C LYS A 114 -31.22 -4.63 -8.93
N GLY A 115 -30.35 -5.40 -9.57
CA GLY A 115 -29.74 -4.99 -10.83
C GLY A 115 -30.74 -4.88 -11.98
N GLN A 116 -31.76 -5.75 -12.03
CA GLN A 116 -32.85 -5.64 -13.01
C GLN A 116 -33.72 -4.41 -12.76
N GLU A 117 -34.05 -4.13 -11.50
CA GLU A 117 -34.78 -2.92 -11.11
C GLU A 117 -34.03 -1.65 -11.54
N LEU A 118 -32.72 -1.61 -11.29
CA LEU A 118 -31.85 -0.51 -11.72
C LEU A 118 -31.77 -0.41 -13.25
N ALA A 119 -31.59 -1.54 -13.95
CA ALA A 119 -31.58 -1.59 -15.42
C ALA A 119 -32.90 -1.11 -16.05
N ALA A 120 -34.02 -1.41 -15.40
CA ALA A 120 -35.35 -0.96 -15.78
C ALA A 120 -35.65 0.49 -15.36
N ARG A 121 -34.70 1.19 -14.73
CA ARG A 121 -34.84 2.55 -14.17
C ARG A 121 -35.97 2.69 -13.14
N GLN A 122 -36.23 1.62 -12.39
CA GLN A 122 -37.17 1.64 -11.27
C GLN A 122 -36.51 2.20 -9.99
N THR A 123 -35.19 2.03 -9.87
CA THR A 123 -34.35 2.56 -8.78
C THR A 123 -33.22 3.42 -9.35
N SER A 124 -32.55 4.18 -8.48
CA SER A 124 -31.41 5.03 -8.87
C SER A 124 -30.09 4.38 -8.44
N SER A 125 -29.00 4.72 -9.14
CA SER A 125 -27.65 4.28 -8.76
C SER A 125 -27.25 4.78 -7.35
N ARG A 126 -27.84 5.89 -6.90
CA ARG A 126 -27.73 6.43 -5.54
C ARG A 126 -28.10 5.41 -4.46
N ASP A 127 -29.13 4.61 -4.68
CA ASP A 127 -29.61 3.62 -3.69
C ASP A 127 -28.54 2.56 -3.39
N TYR A 128 -27.58 2.41 -4.31
CA TYR A 128 -26.45 1.49 -4.23
C TYR A 128 -25.12 2.19 -3.95
N GLY A 129 -25.14 3.48 -3.60
CA GLY A 129 -23.93 4.30 -3.43
C GLY A 129 -22.90 3.69 -2.49
N VAL A 130 -23.33 3.16 -1.33
CA VAL A 130 -22.44 2.50 -0.35
C VAL A 130 -21.77 1.24 -0.93
N LEU A 131 -22.52 0.43 -1.69
CA LEU A 131 -21.99 -0.77 -2.34
C LEU A 131 -20.96 -0.38 -3.39
N LEU A 132 -21.30 0.57 -4.27
CA LEU A 132 -20.44 1.04 -5.35
C LEU A 132 -19.14 1.66 -4.79
N GLN A 133 -19.26 2.54 -3.81
CA GLN A 133 -18.10 3.11 -3.08
C GLN A 133 -17.21 2.02 -2.48
N THR A 134 -17.80 1.02 -1.83
CA THR A 134 -17.05 -0.10 -1.22
C THR A 134 -16.27 -0.89 -2.28
N ILE A 135 -16.89 -1.16 -3.42
CA ILE A 135 -16.28 -1.91 -4.52
C ILE A 135 -15.15 -1.11 -5.17
N PHE A 136 -15.36 0.19 -5.44
CA PHE A 136 -14.35 1.06 -6.04
C PHE A 136 -13.19 1.38 -5.09
N GLU A 137 -13.46 1.56 -3.80
CA GLU A 137 -12.42 1.63 -2.77
C GLU A 137 -11.60 0.36 -2.72
N THR A 138 -12.25 -0.82 -2.72
CA THR A 138 -11.58 -2.12 -2.68
C THR A 138 -10.61 -2.28 -3.86
N ALA A 139 -11.02 -1.90 -5.06
CA ALA A 139 -10.16 -1.93 -6.25
C ALA A 139 -8.96 -0.98 -6.13
N ARG A 140 -9.17 0.26 -5.68
CA ARG A 140 -8.08 1.23 -5.45
C ARG A 140 -7.11 0.76 -4.38
N ARG A 141 -7.62 0.26 -3.26
CA ARG A 141 -6.81 -0.30 -2.18
C ARG A 141 -5.98 -1.49 -2.65
N TYR A 142 -6.57 -2.40 -3.43
CA TYR A 142 -5.83 -3.52 -4.00
C TYR A 142 -4.69 -3.08 -4.89
N LYS A 143 -4.93 -2.10 -5.78
CA LYS A 143 -3.90 -1.54 -6.66
C LYS A 143 -2.76 -0.88 -5.88
N ILE A 144 -3.05 -0.15 -4.81
CA ILE A 144 -2.00 0.47 -3.96
C ILE A 144 -1.14 -0.61 -3.30
N ILE A 145 -1.75 -1.71 -2.83
CA ILE A 145 -1.01 -2.83 -2.22
C ILE A 145 -0.20 -3.61 -3.26
N ASN A 146 -0.68 -3.69 -4.52
CA ASN A 146 -0.09 -4.51 -5.59
C ASN A 146 0.07 -3.66 -6.88
N PRO A 147 1.06 -2.77 -6.95
CA PRO A 147 1.22 -1.82 -8.07
C PRO A 147 1.34 -2.48 -9.44
N GLU A 148 1.80 -3.73 -9.51
CA GLU A 148 1.97 -4.52 -10.74
C GLU A 148 0.66 -5.17 -11.24
N LYS A 149 -0.40 -5.18 -10.43
CA LYS A 149 -1.71 -5.76 -10.78
C LYS A 149 -2.67 -4.71 -11.32
N MET A 150 -3.78 -5.14 -11.93
CA MET A 150 -4.78 -4.26 -12.53
C MET A 150 -4.12 -3.19 -13.44
N GLY A 151 -3.51 -3.59 -14.57
CA GLY A 151 -2.95 -2.64 -15.53
C GLY A 151 -4.05 -1.78 -16.16
N ASP A 152 -4.52 -2.19 -17.34
CA ASP A 152 -5.52 -1.46 -18.12
C ASP A 152 -6.84 -1.25 -17.37
N THR A 153 -7.28 -2.27 -16.62
CA THR A 153 -8.51 -2.24 -15.84
C THR A 153 -8.51 -1.13 -14.78
N TYR A 154 -7.37 -0.86 -14.15
CA TYR A 154 -7.27 0.22 -13.18
C TYR A 154 -7.26 1.60 -13.85
N ALA A 155 -6.61 1.74 -15.00
CA ALA A 155 -6.65 2.98 -15.76
C ALA A 155 -8.09 3.36 -16.10
N LYS A 156 -8.89 2.40 -16.61
CA LYS A 156 -10.32 2.60 -16.86
C LYS A 156 -11.09 3.02 -15.61
N LEU A 157 -10.81 2.38 -14.46
CA LEU A 157 -11.42 2.75 -13.18
C LEU A 157 -11.10 4.20 -12.81
N VAL A 158 -9.84 4.62 -12.92
CA VAL A 158 -9.41 5.97 -12.56
C VAL A 158 -10.10 7.01 -13.44
N TYR A 159 -10.12 6.82 -14.77
CA TYR A 159 -10.80 7.74 -15.68
C TYR A 159 -12.30 7.83 -15.39
N LEU A 160 -12.95 6.68 -15.16
CA LEU A 160 -14.36 6.63 -14.80
C LEU A 160 -14.64 7.40 -13.50
N LEU A 161 -13.85 7.16 -12.45
CA LEU A 161 -14.05 7.82 -11.15
C LEU A 161 -13.70 9.31 -11.18
N GLN A 162 -12.69 9.72 -11.95
CA GLN A 162 -12.33 11.12 -12.13
C GLN A 162 -13.48 11.90 -12.75
N ASP A 163 -14.09 11.37 -13.82
CA ASP A 163 -15.21 12.02 -14.47
C ASP A 163 -16.49 11.94 -13.60
N ALA A 164 -16.71 10.83 -12.89
CA ALA A 164 -17.88 10.66 -12.01
C ALA A 164 -17.83 11.51 -10.73
N ALA A 165 -16.64 11.95 -10.30
CA ALA A 165 -16.44 12.87 -9.19
C ALA A 165 -16.49 14.35 -9.62
N ALA A 166 -16.74 14.65 -10.90
CA ALA A 166 -16.94 16.03 -11.33
C ALA A 166 -18.24 16.61 -10.75
N PRO A 167 -18.31 17.91 -10.39
CA PRO A 167 -19.49 18.48 -9.73
C PRO A 167 -20.80 18.26 -10.48
N TRP A 168 -20.77 18.36 -11.81
CA TRP A 168 -21.94 18.12 -12.67
C TRP A 168 -22.38 16.65 -12.69
N ALA A 169 -21.45 15.71 -12.51
CA ALA A 169 -21.73 14.28 -12.48
C ALA A 169 -22.27 13.88 -11.12
N GLU A 170 -21.69 14.40 -10.02
CA GLU A 170 -22.21 14.15 -8.67
C GLU A 170 -23.63 14.72 -8.48
N GLU A 171 -23.93 15.89 -9.06
CA GLU A 171 -25.29 16.44 -9.07
C GLU A 171 -26.28 15.50 -9.77
N HIS A 172 -25.87 14.86 -10.86
CA HIS A 172 -26.72 13.91 -11.59
C HIS A 172 -26.84 12.55 -10.90
N LEU A 173 -25.73 12.03 -10.37
CA LEU A 173 -25.68 10.73 -9.71
C LEU A 173 -26.32 10.78 -8.32
N GLU A 174 -26.37 11.94 -7.68
CA GLU A 174 -26.82 12.16 -6.30
C GLU A 174 -26.00 11.41 -5.24
N PHE A 175 -24.80 10.93 -5.61
CA PHE A 175 -23.79 10.39 -4.70
C PHE A 175 -22.39 10.51 -5.31
N SER A 176 -21.35 10.47 -4.46
CA SER A 176 -19.97 10.36 -4.92
C SER A 176 -19.52 8.90 -4.96
N PRO A 177 -19.02 8.36 -6.08
CA PRO A 177 -18.51 6.99 -6.12
C PRO A 177 -17.14 6.82 -5.44
N VAL A 178 -16.53 7.92 -4.98
CA VAL A 178 -15.17 7.94 -4.42
C VAL A 178 -15.21 8.05 -2.90
N ALA A 179 -14.86 6.97 -2.21
CA ALA A 179 -14.65 6.96 -0.75
C ALA A 179 -13.14 7.08 -0.38
N PRO A 180 -12.77 7.51 0.83
CA PRO A 180 -11.40 7.39 1.32
C PRO A 180 -10.91 5.93 1.35
N VAL A 181 -9.62 5.71 1.08
CA VAL A 181 -9.01 4.36 1.18
C VAL A 181 -8.91 3.95 2.64
N ARG A 182 -9.26 2.69 2.95
CA ARG A 182 -9.15 2.15 4.30
C ARG A 182 -7.70 1.85 4.65
N THR A 183 -7.20 2.48 5.71
CA THR A 183 -5.83 2.35 6.19
C THR A 183 -5.77 1.55 7.49
N VAL A 184 -4.58 1.05 7.83
CA VAL A 184 -4.36 0.30 9.07
C VAL A 184 -4.66 1.16 10.29
N HIS A 185 -4.21 2.42 10.30
CA HIS A 185 -4.45 3.34 11.42
C HIS A 185 -5.94 3.59 11.64
N ALA A 186 -6.67 4.00 10.59
CA ALA A 186 -8.11 4.25 10.69
C ALA A 186 -8.85 3.01 11.20
N ARG A 187 -8.46 1.81 10.74
CA ARG A 187 -9.06 0.56 11.22
C ARG A 187 -8.75 0.27 12.69
N LEU A 188 -7.52 0.53 13.15
CA LEU A 188 -7.16 0.31 14.56
C LEU A 188 -7.83 1.33 15.48
N GLU A 189 -8.04 2.57 15.02
CA GLU A 189 -8.83 3.58 15.76
C GLU A 189 -10.30 3.16 15.88
N GLU A 190 -10.92 2.70 14.79
CA GLU A 190 -12.30 2.15 14.81
C GLU A 190 -12.45 1.01 15.83
N LEU A 191 -11.41 0.20 16.01
CA LEU A 191 -11.39 -0.94 16.92
C LEU A 191 -10.98 -0.59 18.35
N GLY A 192 -10.56 0.65 18.61
CA GLY A 192 -10.02 1.08 19.92
C GLY A 192 -8.66 0.43 20.26
N ALA A 193 -7.88 0.03 19.26
CA ALA A 193 -6.63 -0.72 19.39
C ALA A 193 -5.41 0.01 18.80
N ALA A 194 -5.48 1.34 18.63
CA ALA A 194 -4.40 2.15 18.06
C ALA A 194 -3.09 2.07 18.88
N ASP A 195 -3.18 1.87 20.20
CA ASP A 195 -2.03 1.71 21.09
C ASP A 195 -1.12 0.52 20.72
N MET A 196 -1.64 -0.47 19.98
CA MET A 196 -0.86 -1.59 19.44
C MET A 196 0.32 -1.13 18.58
N LEU A 197 0.20 0.02 17.89
CA LEU A 197 1.26 0.59 17.07
C LEU A 197 2.43 1.15 17.91
N SER A 198 2.18 1.42 19.19
CA SER A 198 3.22 1.85 20.15
C SER A 198 3.84 0.68 20.92
N ASP A 199 3.35 -0.55 20.72
CA ASP A 199 3.89 -1.75 21.35
C ASP A 199 5.23 -2.14 20.71
N PRO A 200 6.32 -2.32 21.47
CA PRO A 200 7.60 -2.73 20.91
C PRO A 200 7.55 -4.02 20.09
N LEU A 201 6.64 -4.94 20.40
CA LEU A 201 6.49 -6.19 19.65
C LEU A 201 6.01 -5.97 18.21
N ILE A 202 5.46 -4.79 17.87
CA ILE A 202 5.01 -4.50 16.50
C ILE A 202 6.16 -4.56 15.49
N ALA A 203 7.38 -4.18 15.92
CA ALA A 203 8.57 -4.29 15.08
C ALA A 203 8.88 -5.76 14.74
N THR A 204 8.88 -6.63 15.74
CA THR A 204 9.10 -8.07 15.56
C THR A 204 7.97 -8.73 14.77
N ALA A 205 6.72 -8.31 14.99
CA ALA A 205 5.55 -8.86 14.32
C ALA A 205 5.48 -8.47 12.83
N THR A 206 6.06 -7.33 12.44
CA THR A 206 5.97 -6.77 11.09
C THR A 206 7.28 -6.80 10.29
N GLN A 207 8.36 -7.33 10.87
CA GLN A 207 9.65 -7.44 10.18
C GLN A 207 9.58 -8.33 8.93
N THR A 208 10.33 -7.95 7.90
CA THR A 208 10.59 -8.80 6.73
C THR A 208 11.68 -9.81 7.09
N ILE A 209 11.38 -11.10 6.91
CA ILE A 209 12.37 -12.17 7.11
C ILE A 209 12.90 -12.54 5.73
N ALA A 210 14.12 -12.11 5.43
CA ALA A 210 14.77 -12.38 4.15
C ALA A 210 15.87 -13.46 4.29
N PRO A 211 16.03 -14.34 3.29
CA PRO A 211 17.14 -15.29 3.23
C PRO A 211 18.40 -14.59 2.69
N GLU A 212 19.04 -13.80 3.54
CA GLU A 212 20.31 -13.15 3.20
C GLU A 212 21.43 -14.18 2.98
N PRO A 213 22.41 -13.89 2.08
CA PRO A 213 23.57 -14.76 1.90
C PRO A 213 24.30 -15.00 3.21
N GLY A 214 24.56 -16.28 3.55
CA GLY A 214 25.23 -16.67 4.80
C GLY A 214 24.32 -16.85 6.01
N LYS A 215 23.02 -16.51 5.92
CA LYS A 215 22.08 -16.70 7.03
C LYS A 215 21.69 -18.16 7.18
N ALA A 216 22.04 -18.76 8.32
CA ALA A 216 21.71 -20.16 8.61
C ALA A 216 20.19 -20.40 8.65
N ARG A 217 19.74 -21.53 8.11
CA ARG A 217 18.31 -21.93 8.08
C ARG A 217 17.67 -21.92 9.47
N TYR A 218 18.38 -22.41 10.48
CA TYR A 218 17.91 -22.40 11.86
C TYR A 218 17.61 -20.98 12.39
N THR A 219 18.42 -19.99 12.01
CA THR A 219 18.20 -18.59 12.39
C THR A 219 16.93 -18.04 11.75
N ILE A 220 16.70 -18.35 10.48
CA ILE A 220 15.46 -17.98 9.76
C ILE A 220 14.25 -18.59 10.45
N GLU A 221 14.29 -19.89 10.78
CA GLU A 221 13.19 -20.57 11.48
C GLU A 221 12.93 -19.98 12.88
N ARG A 222 13.98 -19.57 13.60
CA ARG A 222 13.85 -18.89 14.89
C ARG A 222 13.16 -17.53 14.74
N GLU A 223 13.52 -16.75 13.74
CA GLU A 223 12.89 -15.45 13.46
C GLU A 223 11.42 -15.61 13.05
N ILE A 224 11.09 -16.63 12.23
CA ILE A 224 9.71 -16.94 11.86
C ILE A 224 8.88 -17.21 13.11
N LYS A 225 9.37 -18.10 13.99
CA LYS A 225 8.69 -18.42 15.26
C LYS A 225 8.55 -17.20 16.16
N ALA A 226 9.57 -16.34 16.23
CA ALA A 226 9.50 -15.11 17.02
C ALA A 226 8.45 -14.13 16.48
N LYS A 227 8.39 -13.96 15.15
CA LYS A 227 7.39 -13.14 14.46
C LYS A 227 5.98 -13.67 14.72
N GLU A 228 5.73 -14.96 14.51
CA GLU A 228 4.42 -15.58 14.75
C GLU A 228 3.96 -15.42 16.20
N ARG A 229 4.86 -15.66 17.16
CA ARG A 229 4.57 -15.42 18.59
C ARG A 229 4.25 -13.97 18.90
N ALA A 230 4.97 -13.02 18.30
CA ALA A 230 4.72 -11.60 18.48
C ALA A 230 3.33 -11.19 17.94
N ILE A 231 2.94 -11.71 16.78
CA ILE A 231 1.60 -11.48 16.20
C ILE A 231 0.51 -11.97 17.15
N GLU A 232 0.62 -13.21 17.64
CA GLU A 232 -0.37 -13.80 18.55
C GLU A 232 -0.42 -13.06 19.89
N THR A 233 0.73 -12.66 20.42
CA THR A 233 0.81 -11.88 21.66
C THR A 233 0.11 -10.53 21.52
N LEU A 234 0.34 -9.81 20.41
CA LEU A 234 -0.33 -8.54 20.14
C LEU A 234 -1.83 -8.71 19.94
N ALA A 235 -2.24 -9.69 19.13
CA ALA A 235 -3.66 -9.96 18.88
C ALA A 235 -4.41 -10.35 20.18
N ALA A 236 -3.76 -11.09 21.08
CA ALA A 236 -4.33 -11.44 22.38
C ALA A 236 -4.35 -10.27 23.38
N ARG A 237 -3.34 -9.39 23.34
CA ARG A 237 -3.22 -8.25 24.27
C ARG A 237 -4.19 -7.11 23.95
N TYR A 238 -4.39 -6.82 22.66
CA TYR A 238 -5.18 -5.67 22.21
C TYR A 238 -6.60 -6.04 21.75
N ARG A 239 -7.04 -7.29 21.96
CA ARG A 239 -8.43 -7.68 21.73
C ARG A 239 -9.37 -6.89 22.64
N GLY A 240 -10.61 -6.73 22.20
CA GLY A 240 -11.65 -6.02 22.93
C GLY A 240 -13.04 -6.49 22.53
N ALA A 241 -14.08 -5.95 23.15
CA ALA A 241 -15.46 -6.35 22.88
C ALA A 241 -15.88 -6.15 21.41
N ALA A 242 -15.33 -5.13 20.74
CA ALA A 242 -15.55 -4.85 19.32
C ALA A 242 -14.36 -5.24 18.42
N CYS A 243 -13.32 -5.86 18.99
CA CYS A 243 -12.05 -6.09 18.33
C CYS A 243 -11.71 -7.59 18.33
N GLU A 244 -12.11 -8.25 17.23
CA GLU A 244 -11.79 -9.65 16.98
C GLU A 244 -10.28 -9.83 16.70
N PRO A 245 -9.64 -10.87 17.24
CA PRO A 245 -8.21 -11.13 17.04
C PRO A 245 -7.80 -11.20 15.56
N ASP A 246 -8.67 -11.71 14.69
CA ASP A 246 -8.40 -11.82 13.25
C ASP A 246 -8.27 -10.46 12.55
N GLU A 247 -9.00 -9.45 13.03
CA GLU A 247 -8.89 -8.08 12.49
C GLU A 247 -7.57 -7.41 12.92
N LEU A 248 -7.10 -7.70 14.14
CA LEU A 248 -5.76 -7.27 14.59
C LEU A 248 -4.67 -7.96 13.78
N ARG A 249 -4.77 -9.28 13.59
CA ARG A 249 -3.83 -10.03 12.73
C ARG A 249 -3.81 -9.44 11.31
N ARG A 250 -4.99 -9.16 10.74
CA ARG A 250 -5.10 -8.51 9.41
C ARG A 250 -4.39 -7.16 9.37
N CYS A 251 -4.51 -6.33 10.40
CA CYS A 251 -3.77 -5.07 10.50
C CYS A 251 -2.25 -5.30 10.53
N ILE A 252 -1.77 -6.22 11.36
CA ILE A 252 -0.35 -6.56 11.48
C ILE A 252 0.19 -7.12 10.16
N TYR A 253 -0.54 -8.02 9.50
CA TYR A 253 -0.17 -8.55 8.19
C TYR A 253 -0.13 -7.46 7.12
N SER A 254 -1.02 -6.46 7.18
CA SER A 254 -1.01 -5.35 6.22
C SER A 254 0.29 -4.52 6.32
N ILE A 255 0.76 -4.26 7.55
CA ILE A 255 2.04 -3.59 7.78
C ILE A 255 3.19 -4.48 7.30
N GLY A 256 3.17 -5.77 7.64
CA GLY A 256 4.18 -6.73 7.21
C GLY A 256 4.28 -6.89 5.69
N ASP A 257 3.14 -6.95 4.99
CA ASP A 257 3.07 -7.01 3.53
C ASP A 257 3.69 -5.73 2.92
N ASN A 258 3.39 -4.56 3.49
CA ASN A 258 3.98 -3.29 3.04
C ASN A 258 5.51 -3.26 3.23
N HIS A 259 6.02 -3.73 4.36
CA HIS A 259 7.46 -3.86 4.57
C HIS A 259 8.11 -4.85 3.63
N ALA A 260 7.47 -6.00 3.36
CA ALA A 260 7.97 -6.99 2.41
C ALA A 260 8.02 -6.43 0.98
N TYR A 261 7.01 -5.65 0.58
CA TYR A 261 7.01 -4.98 -0.72
C TYR A 261 8.16 -3.97 -0.83
N LEU A 262 8.35 -3.11 0.18
CA LEU A 262 9.45 -2.14 0.17
C LEU A 262 10.82 -2.83 0.15
N TYR A 263 10.98 -3.92 0.88
CA TYR A 263 12.19 -4.73 0.84
C TYR A 263 12.52 -5.21 -0.59
N GLN A 264 11.51 -5.61 -1.35
CA GLN A 264 11.72 -6.13 -2.71
C GLN A 264 11.86 -5.03 -3.76
N ALA A 265 11.15 -3.90 -3.60
CA ALA A 265 11.05 -2.87 -4.63
C ALA A 265 11.99 -1.69 -4.42
N ARG A 266 12.30 -1.33 -3.16
CA ARG A 266 13.14 -0.17 -2.82
C ARG A 266 14.58 -0.60 -2.52
N ASP A 267 14.78 -1.60 -1.67
CA ASP A 267 16.12 -1.91 -1.15
C ASP A 267 17.14 -2.30 -2.23
N PRO A 268 16.78 -2.99 -3.34
CA PRO A 268 17.69 -3.20 -4.46
C PRO A 268 18.11 -1.89 -5.15
N VAL A 269 17.21 -0.91 -5.24
CA VAL A 269 17.51 0.41 -5.80
C VAL A 269 18.48 1.17 -4.89
N ASP A 270 18.22 1.16 -3.58
CA ASP A 270 19.12 1.77 -2.59
C ASP A 270 20.52 1.12 -2.64
N ARG A 271 20.59 -0.19 -2.87
CA ARG A 271 21.86 -0.90 -3.05
C ARG A 271 22.62 -0.41 -4.27
N VAL A 272 21.93 -0.27 -5.40
CA VAL A 272 22.54 0.26 -6.62
C VAL A 272 23.03 1.69 -6.41
N ILE A 273 22.23 2.54 -5.76
CA ILE A 273 22.64 3.91 -5.41
C ILE A 273 23.91 3.91 -4.55
N SER A 274 23.95 3.07 -3.50
CA SER A 274 25.12 2.95 -2.63
C SER A 274 26.37 2.51 -3.40
N LEU A 275 26.25 1.50 -4.27
CA LEU A 275 27.37 1.03 -5.09
C LEU A 275 27.86 2.13 -6.05
N LEU A 276 26.94 2.90 -6.64
CA LEU A 276 27.29 4.02 -7.51
C LEU A 276 28.05 5.11 -6.74
N LEU A 277 27.58 5.48 -5.55
CA LEU A 277 28.25 6.49 -4.72
C LEU A 277 29.62 6.01 -4.24
N SER A 278 29.75 4.77 -3.77
CA SER A 278 31.02 4.24 -3.26
C SER A 278 32.08 4.06 -4.34
N HIS A 279 31.70 3.69 -5.56
CA HIS A 279 32.66 3.39 -6.64
C HIS A 279 32.85 4.55 -7.62
N PHE A 280 31.89 5.48 -7.72
CA PHE A 280 31.91 6.58 -8.70
C PHE A 280 31.63 7.96 -8.11
N GLY A 281 31.31 8.09 -6.82
CA GLY A 281 30.96 9.35 -6.15
C GLY A 281 32.16 10.21 -5.72
N GLY A 282 33.28 10.15 -6.46
CA GLY A 282 34.55 10.71 -6.05
C GLY A 282 34.51 12.18 -5.60
N GLU A 283 34.91 12.42 -4.36
CA GLU A 283 35.64 13.65 -4.01
C GLU A 283 37.12 13.42 -4.33
N GLY A 284 37.60 13.95 -5.46
CA GLY A 284 39.03 13.87 -5.80
C GLY A 284 39.34 13.91 -7.30
N GLY A 285 39.15 15.06 -7.92
CA GLY A 285 39.56 15.34 -9.30
C GLY A 285 39.79 16.83 -9.57
N ALA A 286 40.25 17.56 -8.55
CA ALA A 286 40.78 18.91 -8.67
C ALA A 286 42.18 18.92 -8.00
N GLY A 287 43.22 18.92 -8.84
CA GLY A 287 44.63 18.72 -8.45
C GLY A 287 45.04 17.26 -8.67
N GLU A 288 45.95 16.89 -9.56
CA GLU A 288 47.16 17.57 -10.04
C GLU A 288 47.21 17.49 -11.57
N GLY A 289 47.34 18.65 -12.22
CA GLY A 289 47.83 18.70 -13.60
C GLY A 289 49.29 18.26 -13.56
N GLY A 290 49.55 17.01 -13.93
CA GLY A 290 50.89 16.53 -14.25
C GLY A 290 51.43 17.35 -15.40
N ALA A 291 52.17 18.41 -15.06
CA ALA A 291 53.06 19.10 -15.98
C ALA A 291 54.09 18.08 -16.45
N GLY A 292 53.92 17.58 -17.67
CA GLY A 292 54.97 16.84 -18.36
C GLY A 292 56.13 17.79 -18.60
N GLU A 293 57.15 17.72 -17.74
CA GLU A 293 58.46 18.25 -18.04
C GLU A 293 59.00 17.55 -19.29
N GLY A 294 59.10 18.32 -20.38
CA GLY A 294 59.87 17.95 -21.56
C GLY A 294 61.35 17.95 -21.21
N GLY A 295 61.88 16.79 -20.87
CA GLY A 295 63.32 16.52 -20.87
C GLY A 295 63.82 16.25 -22.28
N ALA A 296 64.43 17.26 -22.90
CA ALA A 296 65.26 17.14 -24.09
C ALA A 296 66.74 16.96 -23.69
N GLY A 297 67.47 16.12 -24.43
CA GLY A 297 68.92 15.88 -24.34
C GLY A 297 69.22 14.45 -23.89
N GLU A 298 70.02 13.63 -24.59
CA GLU A 298 70.95 13.79 -25.73
C GLU A 298 70.93 12.48 -26.55
#